data_AF-A0A4C1V6Z6-F1
#
_entry.id   AF-A0A4C1V6Z6-F1
#
_cell.length_a   1.000
_cell.length_b   1.000
_cell.length_c   1.000
_cell.angle_alpha   90.00
_cell.angle_beta   90.00
_cell.angle_gamma   90.00
#
_symmetry.space_group_name_H-M   'P 1'
#
loop_
_entity.id
_entity.type
_entity.pdbx_description
1 polymer ?
#
loop_
_entity_poly.entity_id
_entity_poly.type
_entity_poly.pdbx_seq_one_letter_code
_entity_poly.pdbx_strand_id
1 'polypeptide(L)'
;MVCTNSTSIVEETRCFVMDMDPEFVLPPAMFVTSARSGGGEWDVSKVSTYMHAMLPPIRDLARYGSHIAQRCQDRVTYRLDADDKIIRKRSTDTPHLTQFSGRHIQELHVDNMAELLHYESQRAPSA
;
A
#
# COMPACT_ATOMS: atom_id res chain seq x y z
N MET A 1 -16.17 -4.79 -17.70
CA MET A 1 -15.13 -5.21 -16.74
C MET A 1 -14.11 -4.09 -16.70
N VAL A 2 -14.05 -3.32 -15.60
CA VAL A 2 -13.09 -2.23 -15.45
C VAL A 2 -11.87 -2.83 -14.78
N CYS A 3 -10.74 -2.85 -15.47
CA CYS A 3 -9.47 -3.24 -14.87
C CYS A 3 -8.93 -2.04 -14.07
N THR A 4 -8.92 -2.14 -12.75
CA THR A 4 -8.24 -1.18 -11.87
C THR A 4 -6.80 -1.62 -11.67
N ASN A 5 -5.85 -0.71 -11.89
CA ASN A 5 -4.45 -0.94 -11.57
C ASN A 5 -4.27 -0.80 -10.06
N SER A 6 -4.12 -1.93 -9.37
CA SER A 6 -3.93 -1.97 -7.92
C SER A 6 -2.59 -2.61 -7.58
N THR A 7 -2.03 -2.20 -6.45
CA THR A 7 -0.82 -2.78 -5.86
C THR A 7 -1.12 -3.32 -4.46
N SER A 8 -0.30 -4.26 -4.00
CA SER A 8 -0.43 -4.87 -2.68
C SER A 8 0.89 -4.87 -1.93
N ILE A 9 0.86 -4.46 -0.65
CA ILE A 9 1.95 -4.62 0.30
C ILE A 9 1.60 -5.82 1.20
N VAL A 10 2.48 -6.80 1.25
CA VAL A 10 2.26 -8.06 1.97
C VAL A 10 3.12 -8.09 3.23
N GLU A 11 2.50 -8.13 4.40
CA GLU A 11 3.15 -8.33 5.70
C GLU A 11 2.96 -9.77 6.22
N GLU A 12 3.48 -10.07 7.41
CA GLU A 12 3.41 -11.39 8.03
C GLU A 12 2.02 -11.81 8.51
N THR A 13 1.10 -10.88 8.75
CA THR A 13 -0.26 -11.19 9.25
C THR A 13 -1.36 -10.55 8.40
N ARG A 14 -1.02 -9.50 7.64
CA ARG A 14 -1.97 -8.70 6.88
C ARG A 14 -1.45 -8.31 5.51
N CYS A 15 -2.36 -7.88 4.66
CA CYS A 15 -2.09 -7.27 3.39
C CYS A 15 -2.73 -5.89 3.32
N PHE A 16 -2.05 -4.97 2.64
CA PHE A 16 -2.61 -3.68 2.25
C PHE A 16 -2.76 -3.65 0.75
N VAL A 17 -3.91 -3.22 0.25
CA VAL A 17 -4.18 -3.03 -1.17
C VAL A 17 -4.51 -1.56 -1.39
N MET A 18 -3.93 -0.98 -2.44
CA MET A 18 -4.19 0.41 -2.83
C MET A 18 -4.24 0.53 -4.35
N ASP A 19 -4.86 1.60 -4.82
CA ASP A 19 -4.83 1.94 -6.23
C ASP A 19 -3.46 2.50 -6.61
N MET A 20 -2.99 2.17 -7.80
CA MET A 20 -1.69 2.61 -8.29
C MET A 20 -1.80 4.04 -8.81
N ASP A 21 -0.97 4.92 -8.27
CA ASP A 21 -0.89 6.31 -8.70
C ASP A 21 0.18 6.52 -9.80
N PRO A 22 -0.21 6.90 -11.03
CA PRO A 22 0.73 7.17 -12.12
C PRO A 22 1.72 8.31 -11.87
N GLU A 23 1.43 9.22 -10.91
CA GLU A 23 2.34 10.29 -10.54
C GLU A 23 3.59 9.75 -9.84
N PHE A 24 3.46 8.64 -9.11
CA PHE A 24 4.57 8.04 -8.38
C PHE A 24 5.09 6.75 -9.02
N VAL A 25 4.27 6.06 -9.81
CA VAL A 25 4.67 4.78 -10.44
C VAL A 25 5.20 5.00 -11.85
N LEU A 26 6.43 4.58 -12.08
CA LEU A 26 7.05 4.57 -13.40
C LEU A 26 6.51 3.38 -14.22
N PRO A 27 5.97 3.60 -15.43
CA PRO A 27 5.53 2.52 -16.28
C PRO A 27 6.69 1.54 -16.60
N PRO A 28 6.44 0.22 -16.67
CA PRO A 28 7.50 -0.78 -16.87
C PRO A 28 8.38 -0.55 -18.10
N ALA A 29 7.80 -0.11 -19.23
CA ALA A 29 8.55 0.18 -20.45
C ALA A 29 9.54 1.35 -20.28
N MET A 30 9.14 2.36 -19.51
CA MET A 30 10.00 3.49 -19.17
C MET A 30 11.12 3.06 -18.23
N PHE A 31 10.79 2.25 -17.21
CA PHE A 31 11.78 1.71 -16.26
C PHE A 31 12.87 0.89 -16.96
N VAL A 32 12.49 0.00 -17.89
CA VAL A 32 13.45 -0.81 -18.66
C VAL A 32 14.34 0.08 -19.53
N THR A 33 13.77 1.12 -20.14
CA THR A 33 14.52 2.06 -20.98
C THR A 33 15.56 2.81 -20.16
N SER A 34 15.17 3.40 -19.02
CA SER A 34 16.07 4.16 -18.15
C SER A 34 17.15 3.29 -17.48
N ALA A 35 16.84 2.03 -17.15
CA ALA A 35 17.82 1.07 -16.66
C ALA A 35 18.86 0.71 -17.73
N ARG A 36 18.44 0.56 -19.00
CA ARG A 36 19.33 0.19 -20.12
C ARG A 36 20.19 1.34 -20.62
N SER A 37 19.72 2.57 -20.53
CA SER A 37 20.45 3.75 -21.00
C SER A 37 21.59 4.20 -20.06
N GLY A 38 21.93 3.41 -19.04
CA GLY A 38 23.10 3.67 -18.17
C GLY A 38 22.83 4.61 -17.00
N GLY A 39 21.58 4.74 -16.57
CA GLY A 39 21.22 5.55 -15.40
C GLY A 39 20.77 6.94 -15.81
N GLY A 40 19.49 7.08 -16.15
CA GLY A 40 18.82 8.35 -15.89
C GLY A 40 18.96 8.67 -14.40
N GLU A 41 19.13 9.94 -14.07
CA GLU A 41 19.18 10.43 -12.68
C GLU A 41 17.88 9.98 -11.99
N TRP A 42 17.97 8.92 -11.19
CA TRP A 42 16.82 8.41 -10.45
C TRP A 42 16.55 9.39 -9.33
N ASP A 43 15.33 9.92 -9.31
CA ASP A 43 14.93 10.76 -8.21
C ASP A 43 14.69 9.88 -6.97
N VAL A 44 15.66 9.91 -6.06
CA VAL A 44 15.64 9.23 -4.77
C VAL A 44 15.06 10.11 -3.66
N SER A 45 14.43 11.23 -4.02
CA SER A 45 13.66 12.01 -3.06
C SER A 45 12.56 11.16 -2.44
N LYS A 46 12.32 11.44 -1.17
CA LYS A 46 11.31 10.76 -0.36
C LYS A 46 10.04 11.59 -0.38
N VAL A 47 8.94 10.93 -0.71
CA VAL A 47 7.60 11.51 -0.64
C VAL A 47 6.81 10.75 0.41
N SER A 48 6.48 11.44 1.51
CA SER A 48 5.69 10.85 2.59
C SER A 48 4.20 11.04 2.31
N THR A 49 3.45 9.94 2.27
CA THR A 49 1.99 9.95 2.08
C THR A 49 1.32 9.35 3.30
N TYR A 50 0.27 10.00 3.79
CA TYR A 50 -0.54 9.49 4.89
C TYR A 50 -1.71 8.71 4.32
N MET A 51 -1.87 7.50 4.81
CA MET A 51 -2.85 6.53 4.36
C MET A 51 -3.72 6.11 5.53
N HIS A 52 -5.00 5.89 5.25
CA HIS A 52 -5.95 5.32 6.19
C HIS A 52 -6.36 3.93 5.72
N ALA A 53 -6.30 2.93 6.62
CA ALA A 53 -6.73 1.58 6.30
C ALA A 53 -8.22 1.42 6.57
N MET A 54 -9.01 1.21 5.51
CA MET A 54 -10.45 1.12 5.63
C MET A 54 -10.91 -0.18 6.31
N LEU A 55 -11.84 -0.03 7.24
CA LEU A 55 -12.62 -1.11 7.84
C LEU A 55 -14.04 -1.17 7.22
N PRO A 56 -14.63 -2.36 7.05
CA PRO A 56 -14.08 -3.69 7.37
C PRO A 56 -13.06 -4.21 6.35
N PRO A 57 -12.30 -5.28 6.67
CA PRO A 57 -11.37 -5.92 5.74
C PRO A 57 -12.04 -6.35 4.43
N ILE A 58 -11.27 -6.32 3.35
CA ILE A 58 -11.67 -6.82 2.03
C ILE A 58 -11.91 -8.33 2.14
N ARG A 59 -13.08 -8.77 1.68
CA ARG A 59 -13.44 -10.20 1.56
C ARG A 59 -13.29 -10.74 0.15
N ASP A 60 -13.67 -9.94 -0.84
CA ASP A 60 -13.56 -10.32 -2.25
C ASP A 60 -12.24 -9.78 -2.81
N LEU A 61 -11.20 -10.61 -2.78
CA LEU A 61 -9.91 -10.29 -3.36
C LEU A 61 -9.87 -10.47 -4.89
N ALA A 62 -10.83 -11.19 -5.48
CA ALA A 62 -10.82 -11.51 -6.91
C ALA A 62 -10.90 -10.26 -7.79
N ARG A 63 -11.56 -9.20 -7.28
CA ARG A 63 -11.63 -7.89 -7.95
C ARG A 63 -10.28 -7.18 -8.12
N TYR A 64 -9.25 -7.58 -7.37
CA TYR A 64 -7.90 -6.99 -7.44
C TYR A 64 -6.94 -7.83 -8.31
N GLY A 65 -7.47 -8.85 -8.98
CA GLY A 65 -6.70 -9.73 -9.85
C GLY A 65 -6.14 -10.95 -9.13
N SER A 66 -5.85 -11.99 -9.90
CA SER A 66 -5.44 -13.30 -9.39
C SER A 66 -4.13 -13.26 -8.59
N HIS A 67 -3.18 -12.41 -8.99
CA HIS A 67 -1.89 -12.30 -8.30
C HIS A 67 -2.04 -11.79 -6.85
N ILE A 68 -2.82 -10.71 -6.66
CA ILE A 68 -3.07 -10.15 -5.32
C ILE A 68 -3.89 -11.15 -4.49
N ALA A 69 -4.93 -11.73 -5.09
CA ALA A 69 -5.75 -12.74 -4.41
C ALA A 69 -4.92 -13.92 -3.89
N GLN A 70 -3.99 -14.45 -4.71
CA GLN A 70 -3.11 -15.54 -4.31
C GLN A 70 -2.13 -15.15 -3.20
N ARG A 71 -1.52 -13.96 -3.30
CA ARG A 71 -0.52 -13.49 -2.31
C ARG A 71 -1.14 -13.17 -0.94
N CYS A 72 -2.41 -12.78 -0.91
CA CYS A 72 -3.08 -12.29 0.29
C CYS A 72 -4.16 -13.23 0.84
N GLN A 73 -4.38 -14.40 0.24
CA GLN A 73 -5.46 -15.33 0.61
C GLN A 73 -5.49 -15.71 2.10
N ASP A 74 -4.32 -15.84 2.74
CA ASP A 74 -4.18 -16.29 4.13
C ASP A 74 -4.01 -15.13 5.11
N ARG A 75 -4.30 -13.89 4.67
CA ARG A 75 -4.01 -12.66 5.41
C ARG A 75 -5.22 -11.74 5.46
N VAL A 76 -5.37 -11.02 6.58
CA VAL A 76 -6.39 -9.98 6.67
C VAL A 76 -6.01 -8.85 5.74
N THR A 77 -6.88 -8.52 4.79
CA THR A 77 -6.55 -7.54 3.74
C THR A 77 -7.33 -6.25 3.93
N TYR A 78 -6.65 -5.11 3.97
CA TYR A 78 -7.25 -3.79 4.09
C TYR A 78 -7.02 -2.95 2.84
N ARG A 79 -7.97 -2.08 2.50
CA ARG A 79 -7.77 -1.06 1.48
C ARG A 79 -7.12 0.16 2.11
N LEU A 80 -6.00 0.62 1.58
CA LEU A 80 -5.46 1.93 1.92
C LEU A 80 -6.12 2.99 1.05
N ASP A 81 -6.54 4.07 1.68
CA ASP A 81 -7.04 5.27 1.02
C ASP A 81 -6.15 6.46 1.42
N ALA A 82 -5.85 7.33 0.45
CA ALA A 82 -5.07 8.53 0.71
C ALA A 82 -5.96 9.53 1.45
N ASP A 83 -5.58 9.87 2.68
CA ASP A 83 -6.43 10.72 3.51
C ASP A 83 -6.04 12.19 3.40
N ASP A 84 -6.67 12.87 2.45
CA ASP A 84 -6.47 14.32 2.24
C ASP A 84 -7.17 15.18 3.32
N LYS A 85 -7.98 14.57 4.21
CA LYS A 85 -8.98 15.30 5.01
C LYS A 85 -8.86 15.10 6.53
N ILE A 86 -8.04 14.18 7.01
CA ILE A 86 -7.87 13.97 8.46
C ILE A 86 -6.88 14.98 9.09
N ILE A 87 -7.35 15.67 10.13
CA ILE A 87 -6.50 16.49 11.02
C ILE A 87 -5.66 15.56 11.89
N ARG A 88 -4.35 15.49 11.64
CA ARG A 88 -3.42 14.59 12.36
C ARG A 88 -2.60 15.30 13.44
N LYS A 89 -2.41 14.61 14.57
CA LYS A 89 -1.46 15.01 15.62
C LYS A 89 -0.03 14.62 15.21
N ARG A 90 0.83 15.60 14.90
CA ARG A 90 2.23 15.43 14.41
C ARG A 90 3.18 14.64 15.33
N SER A 91 2.74 14.24 16.52
CA SER A 91 3.60 13.77 17.61
C SER A 91 3.68 12.24 17.76
N THR A 92 3.16 11.47 16.81
CA THR A 92 3.21 10.00 16.88
C THR A 92 4.17 9.46 15.82
N ASP A 93 5.12 8.63 16.26
CA ASP A 93 5.97 7.83 15.41
C ASP A 93 5.10 6.72 14.82
N THR A 94 4.46 7.04 13.70
CA THR A 94 3.54 6.12 13.01
C THR A 94 4.37 5.15 12.18
N PRO A 95 4.15 3.82 12.28
CA PRO A 95 4.85 2.86 11.44
C PRO A 95 4.65 3.24 9.97
N HIS A 96 5.75 3.19 9.21
CA HIS A 96 5.78 3.58 7.81
C HIS A 96 6.23 2.41 6.94
N LEU A 97 5.62 2.31 5.76
CA LEU A 97 5.96 1.35 4.73
C LEU A 97 6.73 2.08 3.65
N THR A 98 7.94 1.62 3.34
CA THR A 98 8.77 2.23 2.30
C THR A 98 8.69 1.41 1.03
N GLN A 99 8.26 2.03 -0.07
CA GLN A 99 8.27 1.40 -1.39
C GLN A 99 8.98 2.28 -2.43
N PHE A 100 9.67 1.63 -3.38
CA PHE A 100 10.21 2.31 -4.55
C PHE A 100 9.37 1.98 -5.77
N SER A 101 8.79 3.02 -6.38
CA SER A 101 7.89 2.87 -7.53
C SER A 101 8.48 3.42 -8.83
N GLY A 102 9.77 3.78 -8.85
CA GLY A 102 10.50 4.16 -10.06
C GLY A 102 10.62 5.66 -10.31
N ARG A 103 9.77 6.50 -9.71
CA ARG A 103 9.89 7.97 -9.75
C ARG A 103 10.45 8.56 -8.47
N HIS A 104 9.96 8.09 -7.32
CA HIS A 104 10.38 8.53 -5.99
C HIS A 104 10.40 7.34 -5.03
N ILE A 105 11.04 7.52 -3.87
CA ILE A 105 10.84 6.64 -2.73
C ILE A 105 9.58 7.11 -2.01
N GLN A 106 8.57 6.26 -1.92
CA GLN A 106 7.36 6.55 -1.16
C GLN A 106 7.48 6.03 0.27
N GLU A 107 7.17 6.89 1.24
CA GLU A 107 7.02 6.53 2.65
C GLU A 107 5.54 6.63 3.02
N LEU A 108 4.87 5.49 3.19
CA LEU A 108 3.45 5.42 3.47
C LEU A 108 3.22 5.27 4.97
N HIS A 109 2.57 6.25 5.58
CA HIS A 109 2.22 6.21 7.00
C HIS A 109 0.77 5.77 7.17
N VAL A 110 0.55 4.64 7.85
CA VAL A 110 -0.82 4.16 8.13
C VAL A 110 -1.29 4.70 9.48
N ASP A 111 -2.26 5.62 9.46
CA ASP A 111 -2.62 6.40 10.64
C ASP A 111 -3.43 5.64 11.71
N ASN A 112 -4.25 4.66 11.30
CA ASN A 112 -5.14 3.90 12.16
C ASN A 112 -4.63 2.51 12.51
N MET A 113 -3.31 2.31 12.53
CA MET A 113 -2.71 1.00 12.83
C MET A 113 -3.18 0.41 14.17
N ALA A 114 -3.36 1.25 15.20
CA ALA A 114 -3.85 0.81 16.50
C ALA A 114 -5.29 0.26 16.43
N GLU A 115 -6.13 0.84 15.56
CA GLU A 115 -7.50 0.39 15.34
C GLU A 115 -7.52 -0.98 14.66
N LEU A 116 -6.65 -1.19 13.66
CA LEU A 116 -6.52 -2.48 12.97
C LEU A 116 -6.11 -3.60 13.94
N LEU A 117 -5.12 -3.33 14.79
CA LEU A 117 -4.67 -4.31 15.79
C LEU A 117 -5.79 -4.65 16.79
N HIS A 118 -6.55 -3.64 17.23
CA HIS A 118 -7.70 -3.87 18.09
C HIS A 118 -8.75 -4.73 17.39
N TYR A 119 -9.07 -4.41 16.14
CA TYR A 119 -10.02 -5.17 15.31
C TYR A 119 -9.59 -6.63 15.14
N GLU A 120 -8.31 -6.86 14.85
CA GLU A 120 -7.73 -8.20 14.70
C GLU A 120 -7.79 -8.99 16.01
N SER A 121 -7.46 -8.37 17.14
CA SER A 121 -7.53 -9.03 18.46
C SER A 121 -8.94 -9.47 18.86
N GLN A 122 -9.97 -8.69 18.50
CA GLN A 122 -11.37 -9.05 18.77
C GLN A 122 -11.86 -10.21 17.91
N ARG A 123 -11.20 -10.45 16.77
CA ARG A 123 -11.64 -11.36 15.72
C ARG A 123 -10.78 -12.61 15.60
N ALA A 124 -9.63 -12.65 16.27
CA ALA A 124 -8.82 -13.85 16.40
C ALA A 124 -9.68 -14.94 17.06
N PRO A 125 -9.94 -16.08 16.39
CA PRO A 125 -10.53 -17.21 17.08
C PRO A 125 -9.55 -17.61 18.19
N SER A 126 -10.04 -17.73 19.42
CA SER A 126 -9.33 -18.42 20.49
C SER A 126 -8.83 -19.75 19.92
N ALA A 127 -7.51 -19.91 19.85
CA ALA A 127 -6.87 -21.18 19.53
C ALA A 127 -7.35 -22.29 20.46
#